data_AF-A0A3D0MZD8-F1
#
_entry.id   AF-A0A3D0MZD8-F1
#
_cell.length_a   1.000
_cell.length_b   1.000
_cell.length_c   1.000
_cell.angle_alpha   90.00
_cell.angle_beta   90.00
_cell.angle_gamma   90.00
#
_symmetry.space_group_name_H-M   'P 1'
#
loop_
_entity.id
_entity.type
_entity.pdbx_description
1 polymer ?
#
loop_
_entity_poly.entity_id
_entity_poly.type
_entity_poly.pdbx_seq_one_letter_code
_entity_poly.pdbx_strand_id
1 'polypeptide(L)'
;MNLKSFYIISRIYFLSFLFLFTSVPVAISQTDSNLIIGEFKVTKVVDGDTFRFDKLDGSARLQFLDTEETFKDDNAAQKTDELRKNWDKYYKTLRDTSKYPVKADSPFGYDSWQWAKEFMKDVDYVRLEKDDLVREKDIFNRWLAYMIVIKNGKEINYNIEVVRQGISPYFNKYGNSKRFHNEFVAAQNYAKENKLGIWSDTVQKYPDYDERLTWWDFRAKQLEDFDSEHKENKYYFNISEINEYKRLENYLGQEVIIFGSIGELLQNRFPYLMTIPVTKENRFEIVIFEEHAGILNEINLQDILENYVYVMGKLEKRKDRYQIILRDKNQIWMDKD
;
A
#
# COMPACT_ATOMS: atom_id res chain seq x y z
N MET A 1 27.73 47.06 5.53
CA MET A 1 27.96 45.83 6.34
C MET A 1 26.59 45.17 6.53
N ASN A 2 26.45 43.94 6.05
CA ASN A 2 25.18 43.27 5.72
C ASN A 2 24.32 42.91 6.94
N LEU A 3 23.02 43.23 6.86
CA LEU A 3 21.95 42.66 7.67
C LEU A 3 21.50 41.32 7.07
N LYS A 4 22.18 40.22 7.41
CA LYS A 4 21.69 38.84 7.27
C LYS A 4 22.40 37.97 8.31
N SER A 5 21.70 37.64 9.38
CA SER A 5 21.90 36.43 10.21
C SER A 5 21.14 36.59 11.52
N PHE A 6 19.84 36.31 11.52
CA PHE A 6 19.08 36.06 12.76
C PHE A 6 17.78 35.32 12.39
N TYR A 7 17.90 34.07 11.95
CA TYR A 7 16.79 33.11 11.92
C TYR A 7 17.38 31.70 11.88
N ILE A 8 18.04 31.29 12.96
CA ILE A 8 18.32 29.88 13.23
C ILE A 8 18.12 29.68 14.73
N ILE A 9 17.16 28.82 15.05
CA ILE A 9 16.97 27.91 16.19
C ILE A 9 15.45 27.77 16.34
N SER A 10 14.84 26.97 15.46
CA SER A 10 13.54 26.37 15.76
C SER A 10 13.81 25.31 16.84
N ARG A 11 13.24 25.51 18.02
CA ARG A 11 13.26 24.55 19.13
C ARG A 11 12.47 23.32 18.70
N ILE A 12 13.17 22.28 18.24
CA ILE A 12 12.63 20.93 18.23
C ILE A 12 12.62 20.46 19.68
N TYR A 13 11.48 20.56 20.34
CA TYR A 13 11.23 19.82 21.57
C TYR A 13 10.93 18.37 21.19
N PHE A 14 11.97 17.55 21.07
CA PHE A 14 11.81 16.11 21.27
C PHE A 14 11.49 15.93 22.75
N LEU A 15 10.20 15.85 23.08
CA LEU A 15 9.77 15.28 24.35
C LEU A 15 10.27 13.83 24.37
N SER A 16 11.35 13.60 25.11
CA SER A 16 11.82 12.28 25.48
C SER A 16 10.72 11.61 26.32
N PHE A 17 9.79 10.92 25.64
CA PHE A 17 8.82 10.07 26.31
C PHE A 17 9.57 8.90 26.94
N LEU A 18 9.60 8.90 28.27
CA LEU A 18 10.03 7.75 29.05
C LEU A 18 9.06 6.60 28.73
N PHE A 19 9.55 5.57 28.04
CA PHE A 19 8.78 4.37 27.73
C PHE A 19 8.45 3.62 29.04
N LEU A 20 7.33 3.95 29.67
CA LEU A 20 6.71 3.12 30.70
C LEU A 20 5.94 1.99 30.01
N PHE A 21 6.66 0.91 29.67
CA PHE A 21 6.04 -0.34 29.24
C PHE A 21 5.35 -0.98 30.45
N THR A 22 4.01 -0.92 30.51
CA THR A 22 3.26 -1.88 31.32
C THR A 22 3.41 -3.24 30.66
N SER A 23 4.13 -4.14 31.33
CA SER A 23 4.40 -5.49 30.85
C SER A 23 3.11 -6.33 30.94
N VAL A 24 2.35 -6.37 29.84
CA VAL A 24 1.47 -7.51 29.58
C VAL A 24 2.39 -8.67 29.16
N PRO A 25 2.34 -9.84 29.82
CA PRO A 25 3.10 -11.00 29.37
C PRO A 25 2.54 -11.43 28.01
N VAL A 26 3.24 -11.04 26.94
CA VAL A 26 3.03 -11.57 25.61
C VAL A 26 3.57 -12.99 25.64
N ALA A 27 2.67 -13.98 25.50
CA ALA A 27 3.09 -15.32 25.14
C ALA A 27 3.90 -15.20 23.84
N ILE A 28 5.17 -15.58 23.87
CA ILE A 28 6.01 -15.63 22.68
C ILE A 28 5.42 -16.73 21.80
N SER A 29 4.53 -16.32 20.89
CA SER A 29 4.11 -17.17 19.78
C SER A 29 5.37 -17.38 18.94
N GLN A 30 5.85 -18.61 18.88
CA GLN A 30 6.99 -18.97 18.07
C GLN A 30 6.59 -18.74 16.60
N THR A 31 7.18 -17.75 15.94
CA THR A 31 6.91 -17.47 14.52
C THR A 31 7.17 -18.73 13.70
N ASP A 32 6.24 -19.10 12.82
CA ASP A 32 6.45 -20.18 11.85
C ASP A 32 7.69 -19.87 11.01
N SER A 33 8.67 -20.77 11.04
CA SER A 33 9.92 -20.65 10.28
C SER A 33 9.70 -20.43 8.79
N ASN A 34 8.58 -20.91 8.22
CA ASN A 34 8.26 -20.71 6.80
C ASN A 34 7.90 -19.25 6.47
N LEU A 35 7.54 -18.44 7.47
CA LEU A 35 7.27 -17.02 7.32
C LEU A 35 8.55 -16.18 7.38
N ILE A 36 9.65 -16.72 7.91
CA ILE A 36 10.92 -16.00 8.02
C ILE A 36 11.59 -15.97 6.64
N ILE A 37 11.81 -14.75 6.11
CA ILE A 37 12.58 -14.53 4.87
C ILE A 37 14.07 -14.67 5.16
N GLY A 38 14.50 -14.13 6.31
CA GLY A 38 15.88 -14.21 6.78
C GLY A 38 16.25 -13.06 7.71
N GLU A 39 17.51 -13.06 8.13
CA GLU A 39 18.12 -11.96 8.88
C GLU A 39 19.07 -11.18 7.98
N PHE A 40 18.93 -9.87 7.96
CA PHE A 40 19.63 -9.01 7.03
C PHE A 40 20.22 -7.79 7.72
N LYS A 41 21.40 -7.38 7.27
CA LYS A 41 22.02 -6.13 7.72
C LYS A 41 21.34 -4.95 7.04
N VAL A 42 20.92 -3.95 7.81
CA VAL A 42 20.36 -2.71 7.26
C VAL A 42 21.49 -1.85 6.71
N THR A 43 21.37 -1.42 5.45
CA THR A 43 22.41 -0.61 4.77
C THR A 43 21.99 0.84 4.60
N LYS A 44 20.68 1.10 4.46
CA LYS A 44 20.16 2.45 4.28
C LYS A 44 18.67 2.53 4.65
N VAL A 45 18.31 3.59 5.37
CA VAL A 45 16.92 4.08 5.50
C VAL A 45 16.63 4.99 4.31
N VAL A 46 15.77 4.53 3.39
CA VAL A 46 15.43 5.30 2.18
C VAL A 46 14.24 6.22 2.45
N ASP A 47 13.25 5.72 3.19
CA ASP A 47 12.02 6.41 3.56
C ASP A 47 11.45 5.80 4.86
N GLY A 48 10.32 6.31 5.36
CA GLY A 48 9.66 5.79 6.55
C GLY A 48 9.22 4.32 6.45
N ASP A 49 8.85 3.87 5.25
CA ASP A 49 8.40 2.50 4.94
C ASP A 49 9.34 1.73 3.99
N THR A 50 10.50 2.30 3.64
CA THR A 50 11.39 1.77 2.61
C THR A 50 12.85 1.71 3.06
N PHE A 51 13.45 0.53 2.98
CA PHE A 51 14.80 0.23 3.46
C PHE A 51 15.62 -0.52 2.41
N ARG A 52 16.95 -0.48 2.54
CA ARG A 52 17.88 -1.35 1.80
C ARG A 52 18.58 -2.31 2.74
N PHE A 53 18.75 -3.54 2.28
CA PHE A 53 19.32 -4.64 3.05
C PHE A 53 20.51 -5.23 2.30
N ASP A 54 21.57 -5.60 3.02
CA ASP A 54 22.70 -6.33 2.46
C ASP A 54 22.29 -7.78 2.16
N LYS A 55 22.68 -8.30 0.99
CA LYS A 55 22.43 -9.69 0.53
C LYS A 55 20.96 -10.12 0.44
N LEU A 56 20.00 -9.20 0.52
CA LEU A 56 18.63 -9.50 0.15
C LEU A 56 18.54 -9.60 -1.38
N ASP A 57 18.05 -10.71 -1.89
CA ASP A 57 17.75 -10.84 -3.32
C ASP A 57 16.52 -9.98 -3.67
N GLY A 58 16.76 -8.83 -4.31
CA GLY A 58 15.75 -7.82 -4.62
C GLY A 58 15.63 -6.71 -3.55
N SER A 59 14.46 -6.08 -3.47
CA SER A 59 14.12 -5.10 -2.43
C SER A 59 12.91 -5.56 -1.63
N ALA A 60 12.67 -4.96 -0.47
CA ALA A 60 11.48 -5.23 0.34
C ALA A 60 10.60 -3.98 0.42
N ARG A 61 9.29 -4.19 0.33
CA ARG A 61 8.23 -3.23 0.69
C ARG A 61 7.72 -3.63 2.06
N LEU A 62 7.84 -2.74 3.04
CA LEU A 62 7.26 -3.00 4.35
C LEU A 62 5.74 -3.00 4.24
N GLN A 63 5.11 -4.07 4.67
CA GLN A 63 3.67 -4.28 4.51
C GLN A 63 2.84 -3.39 5.45
N PHE A 64 1.65 -3.02 4.98
CA PHE A 64 0.64 -2.26 5.74
C PHE A 64 1.05 -0.86 6.22
N LEU A 65 2.05 -0.26 5.55
CA LEU A 65 2.48 1.12 5.76
C LEU A 65 2.26 1.96 4.50
N ASP A 66 1.93 3.22 4.67
CA ASP A 66 1.94 4.27 3.64
C ASP A 66 2.38 5.58 4.30
N THR A 67 3.70 5.71 4.53
CA THR A 67 4.27 6.94 5.07
C THR A 67 4.22 8.05 4.03
N GLU A 68 4.04 9.31 4.46
CA GLU A 68 4.09 10.44 3.52
C GLU A 68 5.46 10.51 2.83
N GLU A 69 5.49 10.99 1.58
CA GLU A 69 6.71 11.00 0.78
C GLU A 69 7.66 12.12 1.24
N THR A 70 8.96 11.92 1.02
CA THR A 70 9.99 12.92 1.32
C THR A 70 10.97 13.09 0.17
N PHE A 71 11.56 14.28 0.07
CA PHE A 71 12.65 14.56 -0.86
C PHE A 71 13.85 13.65 -0.56
N LYS A 72 14.39 13.00 -1.61
CA LYS A 72 15.42 11.95 -1.48
C LYS A 72 16.83 12.45 -1.85
N ASP A 73 17.05 13.76 -1.80
CA ASP A 73 18.30 14.43 -2.17
C ASP A 73 18.97 15.17 -1.00
N ASP A 74 20.22 15.61 -1.22
CA ASP A 74 21.07 16.16 -0.16
C ASP A 74 20.54 17.48 0.44
N ASN A 75 19.67 18.19 -0.28
CA ASN A 75 19.04 19.43 0.18
C ASN A 75 17.58 19.23 0.63
N ALA A 76 17.16 17.99 0.91
CA ALA A 76 15.82 17.66 1.39
C ALA A 76 15.35 18.55 2.55
N ALA A 77 16.21 18.78 3.55
CA ALA A 77 15.89 19.64 4.70
C ALA A 77 15.50 21.07 4.27
N GLN A 78 16.29 21.69 3.39
CA GLN A 78 16.02 23.03 2.90
C GLN A 78 14.71 23.07 2.08
N LYS A 79 14.50 22.10 1.20
CA LYS A 79 13.28 22.00 0.40
C LYS A 79 12.05 21.84 1.28
N THR A 80 12.15 21.01 2.32
CA THR A 80 11.09 20.86 3.32
C THR A 80 10.83 22.18 4.05
N ASP A 81 11.85 22.90 4.50
CA ASP A 81 11.68 24.20 5.16
C ASP A 81 11.02 25.25 4.26
N GLU A 82 11.31 25.22 2.96
CA GLU A 82 10.65 26.07 1.96
C GLU A 82 9.19 25.63 1.74
N LEU A 83 8.95 24.33 1.65
CA LEU A 83 7.62 23.74 1.48
C LEU A 83 6.69 24.07 2.66
N ARG A 84 7.19 23.99 3.90
CA ARG A 84 6.43 24.31 5.13
C ARG A 84 5.76 25.69 5.09
N LYS A 85 6.36 26.66 4.39
CA LYS A 85 5.85 28.04 4.28
C LYS A 85 4.55 28.13 3.48
N ASN A 86 4.30 27.17 2.58
CA ASN A 86 3.16 27.21 1.65
C ASN A 86 2.49 25.82 1.47
N TRP A 87 2.57 24.96 2.50
CA TRP A 87 2.12 23.57 2.43
C TRP A 87 0.71 23.40 1.86
N ASP A 88 -0.28 24.09 2.44
CA ASP A 88 -1.69 23.93 2.05
C ASP A 88 -1.92 24.28 0.58
N LYS A 89 -1.27 25.34 0.10
CA LYS A 89 -1.34 25.75 -1.31
C LYS A 89 -0.69 24.71 -2.22
N TYR A 90 0.49 24.22 -1.83
CA TYR A 90 1.21 23.20 -2.59
C TYR A 90 0.38 21.92 -2.72
N TYR A 91 -0.15 21.40 -1.61
CA TYR A 91 -0.97 20.19 -1.63
C TYR A 91 -2.23 20.39 -2.47
N LYS A 92 -2.92 21.53 -2.31
CA LYS A 92 -4.12 21.85 -3.10
C LYS A 92 -3.82 21.93 -4.60
N THR A 93 -2.67 22.49 -4.99
CA THR A 93 -2.24 22.53 -6.40
C THR A 93 -1.93 21.15 -6.95
N LEU A 94 -1.33 20.25 -6.15
CA LEU A 94 -1.09 18.88 -6.59
C LEU A 94 -2.36 18.06 -6.68
N ARG A 95 -3.29 18.24 -5.73
CA ARG A 95 -4.59 17.57 -5.77
C ARG A 95 -5.42 18.03 -6.96
N ASP A 96 -5.38 19.34 -7.26
CA ASP A 96 -6.09 19.97 -8.37
C ASP A 96 -7.54 19.47 -8.51
N THR A 97 -7.84 18.74 -9.58
CA THR A 97 -9.15 18.18 -9.92
C THR A 97 -9.24 16.67 -9.65
N SER A 98 -8.20 16.08 -9.06
CA SER A 98 -8.17 14.67 -8.70
C SER A 98 -9.28 14.33 -7.71
N LYS A 99 -10.13 13.37 -8.10
CA LYS A 99 -11.13 12.79 -7.21
C LYS A 99 -10.48 12.15 -6.00
N TYR A 100 -9.35 11.46 -6.19
CA TYR A 100 -8.67 10.68 -5.16
C TYR A 100 -7.50 11.43 -4.50
N PRO A 101 -7.14 11.04 -3.26
CA PRO A 101 -5.96 11.55 -2.57
C PRO A 101 -4.68 11.36 -3.39
N VAL A 102 -3.85 12.42 -3.47
CA VAL A 102 -2.58 12.40 -4.22
C VAL A 102 -1.39 12.16 -3.30
N LYS A 103 -0.30 11.60 -3.82
CA LYS A 103 0.97 11.53 -3.08
C LYS A 103 1.84 12.73 -3.41
N ALA A 104 2.50 13.29 -2.40
CA ALA A 104 3.32 14.49 -2.51
C ALA A 104 4.46 14.47 -1.50
N ASP A 105 5.63 14.99 -1.87
CA ASP A 105 6.64 15.30 -0.86
C ASP A 105 6.02 16.22 0.20
N SER A 106 6.20 15.92 1.48
CA SER A 106 5.55 16.65 2.55
C SER A 106 6.48 16.98 3.72
N PRO A 107 6.12 17.98 4.55
CA PRO A 107 6.85 18.24 5.77
C PRO A 107 6.87 17.05 6.74
N PHE A 108 5.73 16.39 6.93
CA PHE A 108 5.65 15.24 7.83
C PHE A 108 6.34 13.98 7.27
N GLY A 109 6.43 13.83 5.94
CA GLY A 109 7.22 12.76 5.30
C GLY A 109 8.71 12.90 5.62
N TYR A 110 9.24 14.13 5.61
CA TYR A 110 10.61 14.38 6.08
C TYR A 110 10.78 14.04 7.56
N ASP A 111 9.85 14.46 8.42
CA ASP A 111 9.90 14.17 9.86
C ASP A 111 9.85 12.65 10.12
N SER A 112 9.04 11.92 9.35
CA SER A 112 8.92 10.45 9.36
C SER A 112 10.23 9.77 8.97
N TRP A 113 10.90 10.27 7.92
CA TRP A 113 12.21 9.75 7.51
C TRP A 113 13.31 9.98 8.55
N GLN A 114 13.32 11.15 9.21
CA GLN A 114 14.25 11.40 10.32
C GLN A 114 13.96 10.52 11.53
N TRP A 115 12.68 10.32 11.86
CA TRP A 115 12.28 9.39 12.92
C TRP A 115 12.76 7.97 12.61
N ALA A 116 12.58 7.49 11.38
CA ALA A 116 13.03 6.15 10.98
C ALA A 116 14.54 5.97 11.12
N LYS A 117 15.33 6.99 10.75
CA LYS A 117 16.79 7.00 10.97
C LYS A 117 17.16 6.89 12.45
N GLU A 118 16.52 7.68 13.31
CA GLU A 118 16.79 7.64 14.75
C GLU A 118 16.30 6.34 15.39
N PHE A 119 15.14 5.81 14.96
CA PHE A 119 14.63 4.52 15.41
C PHE A 119 15.62 3.40 15.10
N MET A 120 16.21 3.42 13.90
CA MET A 120 17.18 2.41 13.45
C MET A 120 18.61 2.68 13.93
N LYS A 121 18.82 3.72 14.73
CA LYS A 121 20.10 3.93 15.41
C LYS A 121 20.40 2.74 16.30
N ASP A 122 21.64 2.27 16.21
CA ASP A 122 22.18 1.10 16.92
C ASP A 122 21.48 -0.23 16.54
N VAL A 123 20.79 -0.28 15.41
CA VAL A 123 20.22 -1.50 14.82
C VAL A 123 21.02 -1.91 13.60
N ASP A 124 21.84 -2.95 13.75
CA ASP A 124 22.62 -3.48 12.63
C ASP A 124 21.84 -4.50 11.79
N TYR A 125 21.14 -5.42 12.46
CA TYR A 125 20.43 -6.53 11.83
C TYR A 125 18.95 -6.50 12.15
N VAL A 126 18.15 -6.94 11.19
CA VAL A 126 16.71 -7.14 11.34
C VAL A 126 16.31 -8.50 10.79
N ARG A 127 15.22 -9.05 11.31
CA ARG A 127 14.56 -10.22 10.74
C ARG A 127 13.41 -9.75 9.87
N LEU A 128 13.36 -10.23 8.62
CA LEU A 128 12.24 -9.98 7.72
C LEU A 128 11.30 -11.19 7.72
N GLU A 129 9.99 -10.92 7.83
CA GLU A 129 8.96 -11.95 7.89
C GLU A 129 7.81 -11.66 6.92
N LYS A 130 7.24 -12.69 6.28
CA LYS A 130 6.06 -12.59 5.42
C LYS A 130 4.77 -12.46 6.22
N ASP A 131 3.74 -11.87 5.64
CA ASP A 131 2.39 -11.90 6.24
C ASP A 131 1.69 -13.26 6.00
N ASP A 132 1.84 -13.84 4.82
CA ASP A 132 1.32 -15.16 4.50
C ASP A 132 2.26 -15.93 3.54
N LEU A 133 1.92 -17.19 3.26
CA LEU A 133 2.69 -18.08 2.39
C LEU A 133 2.29 -18.02 0.91
N VAL A 134 1.23 -17.29 0.57
CA VAL A 134 0.67 -17.22 -0.77
C VAL A 134 1.27 -16.06 -1.55
N ARG A 135 1.36 -14.87 -0.93
CA ARG A 135 1.78 -13.63 -1.57
C ARG A 135 3.08 -13.10 -0.97
N GLU A 136 4.19 -13.69 -1.41
CA GLU A 136 5.52 -13.35 -0.89
C GLU A 136 6.11 -12.07 -1.49
N LYS A 137 5.74 -11.75 -2.74
CA LYS A 137 6.26 -10.62 -3.50
C LYS A 137 5.14 -9.85 -4.19
N ASP A 138 5.39 -8.57 -4.47
CA ASP A 138 4.50 -7.76 -5.29
C ASP A 138 4.77 -7.89 -6.80
N ILE A 139 3.96 -7.18 -7.60
CA ILE A 139 4.08 -7.17 -9.07
C ILE A 139 5.42 -6.61 -9.57
N PHE A 140 6.18 -5.90 -8.74
CA PHE A 140 7.51 -5.37 -9.03
C PHE A 140 8.62 -6.29 -8.51
N ASN A 141 8.29 -7.51 -8.10
CA ASN A 141 9.20 -8.51 -7.55
C ASN A 141 9.91 -8.06 -6.26
N ARG A 142 9.25 -7.20 -5.47
CA ARG A 142 9.72 -6.79 -4.13
C ARG A 142 9.13 -7.72 -3.08
N TRP A 143 9.95 -8.13 -2.11
CA TRP A 143 9.49 -8.86 -0.93
C TRP A 143 8.44 -8.06 -0.16
N LEU A 144 7.34 -8.70 0.21
CA LEU A 144 6.33 -8.15 1.09
C LEU A 144 6.63 -8.60 2.51
N ALA A 145 7.05 -7.66 3.37
CA ALA A 145 7.64 -8.03 4.65
C ALA A 145 7.19 -7.16 5.84
N TYR A 146 7.15 -7.80 7.01
CA TYR A 146 7.36 -7.18 8.30
C TYR A 146 8.85 -7.10 8.61
N MET A 147 9.25 -6.04 9.28
CA MET A 147 10.59 -5.89 9.81
C MET A 147 10.57 -6.02 11.33
N ILE A 148 11.16 -7.09 11.84
CA ILE A 148 11.32 -7.32 13.28
C ILE A 148 12.71 -6.85 13.69
N VAL A 149 12.72 -5.90 14.62
CA VAL A 149 13.91 -5.24 15.14
C VAL A 149 14.14 -5.70 16.58
N ILE A 150 15.37 -6.07 16.91
CA ILE A 150 15.74 -6.39 18.30
C ILE A 150 16.36 -5.15 18.93
N LYS A 151 15.70 -4.55 19.92
CA LYS A 151 16.25 -3.44 20.73
C LYS A 151 16.23 -3.83 22.20
N ASN A 152 17.38 -3.71 22.87
CA ASN A 152 17.53 -4.04 24.29
C ASN A 152 17.02 -5.45 24.64
N GLY A 153 17.28 -6.43 23.78
CA GLY A 153 16.82 -7.82 23.95
C GLY A 153 15.33 -8.05 23.71
N LYS A 154 14.59 -7.04 23.23
CA LYS A 154 13.16 -7.14 22.91
C LYS A 154 12.92 -7.05 21.40
N GLU A 155 12.09 -7.94 20.89
CA GLU A 155 11.59 -7.85 19.52
C GLU A 155 10.51 -6.77 19.39
N ILE A 156 10.64 -5.95 18.36
CA ILE A 156 9.71 -4.89 18.00
C ILE A 156 9.35 -5.08 16.53
N ASN A 157 8.07 -5.26 16.24
CA ASN A 157 7.57 -5.18 14.87
C ASN A 157 7.54 -3.71 14.45
N TYR A 158 8.50 -3.32 13.61
CA TYR A 158 8.65 -1.95 13.14
C TYR A 158 7.39 -1.44 12.46
N ASN A 159 6.70 -2.27 11.67
CA ASN A 159 5.51 -1.85 10.94
C ASN A 159 4.39 -1.44 11.91
N ILE A 160 4.12 -2.25 12.93
CA ILE A 160 3.12 -1.92 13.97
C ILE A 160 3.55 -0.66 14.72
N GLU A 161 4.84 -0.53 15.02
CA GLU A 161 5.39 0.62 15.74
C GLU A 161 5.23 1.93 14.95
N VAL A 162 5.48 1.93 13.64
CA VAL A 162 5.26 3.08 12.76
C VAL A 162 3.80 3.55 12.82
N VAL A 163 2.84 2.61 12.77
CA VAL A 163 1.42 2.94 12.89
C VAL A 163 1.09 3.47 14.29
N ARG A 164 1.64 2.85 15.33
CA ARG A 164 1.43 3.23 16.73
C ARG A 164 1.95 4.64 17.06
N GLN A 165 3.01 5.07 16.41
CA GLN A 165 3.56 6.43 16.53
C GLN A 165 2.83 7.46 15.66
N GLY A 166 1.80 7.04 14.92
CA GLY A 166 1.07 7.91 13.99
C GLY A 166 1.91 8.35 12.79
N ILE A 167 2.94 7.60 12.41
CA ILE A 167 3.80 7.93 11.26
C ILE A 167 3.18 7.44 9.95
N SER A 168 2.40 6.37 10.03
CA SER A 168 1.60 5.82 8.95
C SER A 168 0.20 5.49 9.46
N PRO A 169 -0.84 5.60 8.63
CA PRO A 169 -2.07 4.86 8.87
C PRO A 169 -1.83 3.35 8.71
N TYR A 170 -2.75 2.51 9.19
CA TYR A 170 -2.79 1.11 8.82
C TYR A 170 -3.24 1.00 7.35
N PHE A 171 -2.30 0.68 6.46
CA PHE A 171 -2.53 0.70 5.01
C PHE A 171 -2.97 -0.69 4.50
N ASN A 172 -4.26 -0.98 4.63
CA ASN A 172 -4.89 -2.25 4.23
C ASN A 172 -5.48 -2.26 2.80
N LYS A 173 -5.13 -1.30 1.94
CA LYS A 173 -5.65 -1.17 0.55
C LYS A 173 -5.58 -2.46 -0.27
N TYR A 174 -4.62 -3.34 0.03
CA TYR A 174 -4.38 -4.60 -0.65
C TYR A 174 -4.76 -5.83 0.18
N GLY A 175 -5.70 -5.66 1.12
CA GLY A 175 -6.21 -6.68 2.03
C GLY A 175 -5.82 -6.39 3.48
N ASN A 176 -6.53 -7.02 4.41
CA ASN A 176 -6.15 -7.01 5.82
C ASN A 176 -4.95 -7.94 6.08
N SER A 177 -4.09 -7.57 7.04
CA SER A 177 -3.03 -8.44 7.52
C SER A 177 -3.59 -9.76 8.03
N LYS A 178 -3.02 -10.87 7.59
CA LYS A 178 -3.43 -12.19 8.05
C LYS A 178 -2.87 -12.51 9.44
N ARG A 179 -1.78 -11.86 9.86
CA ARG A 179 -1.10 -12.13 11.15
C ARG A 179 -1.32 -11.09 12.24
N PHE A 180 -1.41 -9.81 11.87
CA PHE A 180 -1.31 -8.69 12.80
C PHE A 180 -2.42 -7.65 12.65
N HIS A 181 -3.56 -8.02 12.05
CA HIS A 181 -4.67 -7.10 11.81
C HIS A 181 -5.10 -6.37 13.09
N ASN A 182 -5.33 -7.13 14.16
CA ASN A 182 -5.80 -6.57 15.43
C ASN A 182 -4.78 -5.62 16.06
N GLU A 183 -3.49 -5.94 15.95
CA GLU A 183 -2.40 -5.13 16.46
C GLU A 183 -2.25 -3.83 15.67
N PHE A 184 -2.43 -3.86 14.35
CA PHE A 184 -2.48 -2.65 13.53
C PHE A 184 -3.67 -1.77 13.86
N VAL A 185 -4.87 -2.35 14.03
CA VAL A 185 -6.07 -1.62 14.44
C VAL A 185 -5.84 -0.98 15.82
N ALA A 186 -5.33 -1.74 16.79
CA ALA A 186 -5.01 -1.21 18.12
C ALA A 186 -3.95 -0.11 18.08
N ALA A 187 -2.90 -0.28 17.27
CA ALA A 187 -1.85 0.72 17.08
C ALA A 187 -2.40 2.02 16.47
N GLN A 188 -3.25 1.92 15.44
CA GLN A 188 -3.86 3.09 14.81
C GLN A 188 -4.80 3.81 15.78
N ASN A 189 -5.63 3.07 16.53
CA ASN A 189 -6.52 3.65 17.53
C ASN A 189 -5.73 4.38 18.63
N TYR A 190 -4.67 3.76 19.14
CA TYR A 190 -3.77 4.38 20.10
C TYR A 190 -3.20 5.71 19.55
N ALA A 191 -2.73 5.71 18.31
CA ALA A 191 -2.16 6.91 17.68
C ALA A 191 -3.20 8.03 17.50
N LYS A 192 -4.43 7.68 17.12
CA LYS A 192 -5.57 8.61 17.00
C LYS A 192 -5.96 9.21 18.35
N GLU A 193 -6.16 8.37 19.35
CA GLU A 193 -6.55 8.79 20.72
C GLU A 193 -5.52 9.72 21.36
N ASN A 194 -4.23 9.45 21.12
CA ASN A 194 -3.12 10.24 21.64
C ASN A 194 -2.68 11.37 20.71
N LYS A 195 -3.37 11.59 19.58
CA LYS A 195 -3.08 12.65 18.59
C LYS A 195 -1.61 12.66 18.14
N LEU A 196 -1.07 11.48 17.85
CA LEU A 196 0.32 11.31 17.43
C LEU A 196 0.49 11.47 15.92
N GLY A 197 1.62 12.02 15.50
CA GLY A 197 2.01 12.12 14.10
C GLY A 197 0.90 12.68 13.20
N ILE A 198 0.52 11.93 12.16
CA ILE A 198 -0.55 12.27 11.22
C ILE A 198 -1.93 12.47 11.86
N TRP A 199 -2.12 12.09 13.12
CA TRP A 199 -3.36 12.32 13.86
C TRP A 199 -3.30 13.58 14.73
N SER A 200 -2.17 14.29 14.73
CA SER A 200 -1.97 15.54 15.47
C SER A 200 -2.39 16.76 14.66
N ASP A 201 -3.06 17.73 15.29
CA ASP A 201 -3.40 19.02 14.66
C ASP A 201 -2.18 19.95 14.50
N THR A 202 -1.04 19.56 15.07
CA THR A 202 0.16 20.41 15.14
C THR A 202 1.19 20.14 14.05
N VAL A 203 0.98 19.11 13.21
CA VAL A 203 1.90 18.75 12.13
C VAL A 203 1.30 19.07 10.76
N GLN A 204 2.18 19.45 9.82
CA GLN A 204 1.82 19.67 8.42
C GLN A 204 1.95 18.36 7.64
N LYS A 205 0.78 17.77 7.36
CA LYS A 205 0.57 16.41 6.84
C LYS A 205 -0.45 16.45 5.69
N TYR A 206 -0.66 15.33 5.01
CA TYR A 206 -1.77 15.17 4.09
C TYR A 206 -3.11 15.45 4.81
N PRO A 207 -3.99 16.27 4.22
CA PRO A 207 -5.25 16.67 4.86
C PRO A 207 -6.39 15.66 4.66
N ASP A 208 -6.18 14.57 3.92
CA ASP A 208 -7.24 13.69 3.40
C ASP A 208 -7.17 12.25 3.92
N TYR A 209 -6.70 12.05 5.15
CA TYR A 209 -6.61 10.72 5.75
C TYR A 209 -7.95 10.01 5.93
N ASP A 210 -9.03 10.72 6.25
CA ASP A 210 -10.36 10.09 6.37
C ASP A 210 -10.84 9.51 5.03
N GLU A 211 -10.59 10.23 3.93
CA GLU A 211 -10.90 9.78 2.57
C GLU A 211 -10.02 8.59 2.16
N ARG A 212 -8.72 8.66 2.47
CA ARG A 212 -7.79 7.54 2.24
C ARG A 212 -8.23 6.27 2.97
N LEU A 213 -8.52 6.38 4.26
CA LEU A 213 -8.97 5.25 5.07
C LEU A 213 -10.26 4.66 4.53
N THR A 214 -11.27 5.49 4.22
CA THR A 214 -12.54 5.04 3.63
C THR A 214 -12.29 4.23 2.35
N TRP A 215 -11.43 4.73 1.46
CA TRP A 215 -11.08 4.03 0.23
C TRP A 215 -10.33 2.71 0.47
N TRP A 216 -9.34 2.73 1.36
CA TRP A 216 -8.52 1.54 1.61
C TRP A 216 -9.28 0.46 2.35
N ASP A 217 -10.12 0.83 3.33
CA ASP A 217 -10.99 -0.07 4.07
C ASP A 217 -12.02 -0.70 3.14
N PHE A 218 -12.62 0.08 2.22
CA PHE A 218 -13.50 -0.47 1.19
C PHE A 218 -12.79 -1.52 0.34
N ARG A 219 -11.59 -1.21 -0.18
CA ARG A 219 -10.80 -2.17 -0.97
C ARG A 219 -10.39 -3.41 -0.18
N ALA A 220 -10.08 -3.26 1.11
CA ALA A 220 -9.80 -4.39 1.99
C ALA A 220 -11.03 -5.28 2.16
N LYS A 221 -12.21 -4.66 2.33
CA LYS A 221 -13.49 -5.33 2.43
C LYS A 221 -13.81 -6.12 1.16
N GLN A 222 -13.61 -5.57 -0.04
CA GLN A 222 -13.84 -6.29 -1.29
C GLN A 222 -13.04 -7.60 -1.39
N LEU A 223 -11.79 -7.59 -0.92
CA LEU A 223 -10.95 -8.79 -0.88
C LEU A 223 -11.46 -9.81 0.14
N GLU A 224 -11.92 -9.34 1.30
CA GLU A 224 -12.50 -10.20 2.34
C GLU A 224 -13.83 -10.82 1.90
N ASP A 225 -14.70 -10.02 1.27
CA ASP A 225 -15.96 -10.48 0.70
C ASP A 225 -15.70 -11.55 -0.37
N PHE A 226 -14.78 -11.30 -1.32
CA PHE A 226 -14.38 -12.30 -2.32
C PHE A 226 -13.88 -13.59 -1.67
N ASP A 227 -12.97 -13.48 -0.70
CA ASP A 227 -12.40 -14.63 0.00
C ASP A 227 -13.49 -15.46 0.71
N SER A 228 -14.46 -14.78 1.32
CA SER A 228 -15.53 -15.41 2.10
C SER A 228 -16.62 -16.06 1.24
N GLU A 229 -16.96 -15.45 0.10
CA GLU A 229 -18.09 -15.86 -0.73
C GLU A 229 -17.68 -16.74 -1.92
N HIS A 230 -16.47 -16.57 -2.43
CA HIS A 230 -16.12 -17.02 -3.77
C HIS A 230 -14.84 -17.84 -3.88
N LYS A 231 -13.97 -17.83 -2.86
CA LYS A 231 -12.66 -18.51 -2.91
C LYS A 231 -12.73 -19.99 -3.27
N GLU A 232 -13.72 -20.71 -2.75
CA GLU A 232 -13.91 -22.14 -3.03
C GLU A 232 -14.70 -22.40 -4.33
N ASN A 233 -15.22 -21.35 -4.99
CA ASN A 233 -15.94 -21.49 -6.24
C ASN A 233 -14.96 -21.61 -7.42
N LYS A 234 -14.94 -22.80 -8.03
CA LYS A 234 -14.05 -23.11 -9.13
C LYS A 234 -14.18 -22.22 -10.38
N TYR A 235 -15.25 -21.44 -10.53
CA TYR A 235 -15.46 -20.51 -11.65
C TYR A 235 -15.12 -19.05 -11.33
N TYR A 236 -14.74 -18.75 -10.09
CA TYR A 236 -14.27 -17.44 -9.66
C TYR A 236 -12.76 -17.44 -9.54
N PHE A 237 -12.12 -16.35 -9.91
CA PHE A 237 -10.66 -16.24 -9.95
C PHE A 237 -10.21 -14.88 -9.43
N ASN A 238 -9.53 -14.85 -8.28
CA ASN A 238 -8.80 -13.64 -7.85
C ASN A 238 -7.44 -13.61 -8.57
N ILE A 239 -7.38 -12.92 -9.70
CA ILE A 239 -6.17 -12.91 -10.53
C ILE A 239 -5.06 -12.01 -9.98
N SER A 240 -5.27 -11.39 -8.81
CA SER A 240 -4.17 -10.84 -8.01
C SER A 240 -3.23 -11.93 -7.49
N GLU A 241 -3.68 -13.19 -7.46
CA GLU A 241 -2.87 -14.36 -7.13
C GLU A 241 -2.41 -15.09 -8.39
N ILE A 242 -1.09 -15.30 -8.52
CA ILE A 242 -0.50 -15.88 -9.73
C ILE A 242 -0.98 -17.32 -10.00
N ASN A 243 -1.30 -18.08 -8.96
CA ASN A 243 -1.78 -19.45 -9.11
C ASN A 243 -3.21 -19.49 -9.69
N GLU A 244 -4.04 -18.53 -9.29
CA GLU A 244 -5.38 -18.35 -9.85
C GLU A 244 -5.33 -17.94 -11.33
N TYR A 245 -4.40 -17.05 -11.69
CA TYR A 245 -4.16 -16.72 -13.09
C TYR A 245 -3.71 -17.93 -13.92
N LYS A 246 -2.80 -18.76 -13.40
CA LYS A 246 -2.38 -20.01 -14.07
C LYS A 246 -3.53 -21.01 -14.22
N ARG A 247 -4.44 -21.06 -13.24
CA ARG A 247 -5.60 -21.96 -13.23
C ARG A 247 -6.55 -21.70 -14.39
N LEU A 248 -6.59 -20.46 -14.93
CA LEU A 248 -7.43 -20.06 -16.06
C LEU A 248 -7.25 -20.95 -17.30
N GLU A 249 -6.05 -21.47 -17.58
CA GLU A 249 -5.82 -22.33 -18.75
C GLU A 249 -6.81 -23.51 -18.81
N ASN A 250 -7.21 -24.04 -17.65
CA ASN A 250 -8.12 -25.18 -17.56
C ASN A 250 -9.59 -24.82 -17.86
N TYR A 251 -9.90 -23.55 -18.05
CA TYR A 251 -11.26 -23.02 -18.22
C TYR A 251 -11.46 -22.32 -19.57
N LEU A 252 -10.52 -22.46 -20.51
CA LEU A 252 -10.64 -21.88 -21.84
C LEU A 252 -11.95 -22.30 -22.51
N GLY A 253 -12.68 -21.30 -23.00
CA GLY A 253 -13.99 -21.47 -23.63
C GLY A 253 -15.17 -21.61 -22.65
N GLN A 254 -14.94 -21.62 -21.34
CA GLN A 254 -15.99 -21.64 -20.32
C GLN A 254 -16.34 -20.23 -19.85
N GLU A 255 -17.54 -20.05 -19.31
CA GLU A 255 -17.90 -18.83 -18.60
C GLU A 255 -17.24 -18.81 -17.22
N VAL A 256 -16.56 -17.71 -16.90
CA VAL A 256 -15.83 -17.52 -15.65
C VAL A 256 -16.08 -16.10 -15.12
N ILE A 257 -15.76 -15.90 -13.84
CA ILE A 257 -15.76 -14.60 -13.18
C ILE A 257 -14.35 -14.27 -12.71
N ILE A 258 -13.82 -13.16 -13.20
CA ILE A 258 -12.49 -12.64 -12.89
C ILE A 258 -12.62 -11.51 -11.89
N PHE A 259 -11.94 -11.61 -10.76
CA PHE A 259 -11.85 -10.57 -9.76
C PHE A 259 -10.44 -9.95 -9.77
N GLY A 260 -10.37 -8.63 -9.86
CA GLY A 260 -9.09 -7.90 -9.85
C GLY A 260 -9.23 -6.39 -10.04
N SER A 261 -8.12 -5.68 -9.86
CA SER A 261 -8.07 -4.21 -10.01
C SER A 261 -7.71 -3.83 -11.45
N ILE A 262 -8.46 -2.92 -12.08
CA ILE A 262 -8.07 -2.40 -13.40
C ILE A 262 -6.80 -1.55 -13.22
N GLY A 263 -5.78 -1.81 -14.05
CA GLY A 263 -4.52 -1.06 -14.05
C GLY A 263 -4.41 -0.03 -15.18
N GLU A 264 -4.97 -0.32 -16.35
CA GLU A 264 -4.88 0.58 -17.51
C GLU A 264 -6.12 0.44 -18.41
N LEU A 265 -6.57 1.57 -18.95
CA LEU A 265 -7.61 1.67 -19.97
C LEU A 265 -7.02 2.30 -21.26
N LEU A 266 -6.90 1.48 -22.31
CA LEU A 266 -6.35 1.85 -23.61
C LEU A 266 -7.47 2.16 -24.59
N GLN A 267 -7.64 3.44 -24.94
CA GLN A 267 -8.71 3.93 -25.85
C GLN A 267 -8.18 4.56 -27.15
N ASN A 268 -6.89 4.40 -27.45
CA ASN A 268 -6.26 5.04 -28.61
C ASN A 268 -6.58 4.37 -29.96
N ARG A 269 -7.09 3.14 -29.94
CA ARG A 269 -7.54 2.39 -31.14
C ARG A 269 -8.49 1.26 -30.72
N PHE A 270 -9.27 0.76 -31.66
CA PHE A 270 -10.09 -0.42 -31.43
C PHE A 270 -9.31 -1.75 -31.55
N PRO A 271 -9.72 -2.79 -30.81
CA PRO A 271 -10.66 -2.74 -29.70
C PRO A 271 -10.07 -1.96 -28.51
N TYR A 272 -10.93 -1.32 -27.71
CA TYR A 272 -10.49 -0.75 -26.44
C TYR A 272 -10.13 -1.88 -25.46
N LEU A 273 -9.15 -1.63 -24.60
CA LEU A 273 -8.66 -2.63 -23.65
C LEU A 273 -8.66 -2.05 -22.23
N MET A 274 -9.36 -2.70 -21.30
CA MET A 274 -9.04 -2.57 -19.89
C MET A 274 -8.14 -3.73 -19.49
N THR A 275 -7.11 -3.47 -18.69
CA THR A 275 -6.17 -4.52 -18.28
C THR A 275 -6.16 -4.68 -16.77
N ILE A 276 -6.12 -5.93 -16.30
CA ILE A 276 -5.87 -6.26 -14.90
C ILE A 276 -4.43 -6.81 -14.82
N PRO A 277 -3.49 -6.08 -14.19
CA PRO A 277 -2.12 -6.55 -14.04
C PRO A 277 -2.06 -7.73 -13.06
N VAL A 278 -1.26 -8.74 -13.41
CA VAL A 278 -1.05 -9.94 -12.57
C VAL A 278 0.39 -9.99 -12.10
N THR A 279 1.32 -9.73 -13.02
CA THR A 279 2.75 -9.53 -12.78
C THR A 279 3.22 -8.38 -13.66
N LYS A 280 4.52 -8.07 -13.64
CA LYS A 280 5.10 -7.11 -14.58
C LYS A 280 4.95 -7.54 -16.04
N GLU A 281 4.96 -8.85 -16.31
CA GLU A 281 4.93 -9.43 -17.66
C GLU A 281 3.52 -9.89 -18.07
N ASN A 282 2.72 -10.36 -17.11
CA ASN A 282 1.40 -10.93 -17.36
C ASN A 282 0.26 -10.01 -16.94
N ARG A 283 -0.79 -10.00 -17.75
CA ARG A 283 -2.03 -9.28 -17.50
C ARG A 283 -3.22 -10.04 -18.08
N PHE A 284 -4.39 -9.77 -17.54
CA PHE A 284 -5.67 -10.19 -18.10
C PHE A 284 -6.26 -9.03 -18.92
N GLU A 285 -6.87 -9.32 -20.06
CA GLU A 285 -7.43 -8.30 -20.96
C GLU A 285 -8.96 -8.35 -20.99
N ILE A 286 -9.61 -7.22 -20.77
CA ILE A 286 -11.04 -7.03 -20.97
C ILE A 286 -11.18 -6.26 -22.29
N VAL A 287 -11.74 -6.92 -23.30
CA VAL A 287 -11.75 -6.42 -24.68
C VAL A 287 -13.12 -5.84 -24.99
N ILE A 288 -13.16 -4.60 -25.46
CA ILE A 288 -14.38 -3.91 -25.88
C ILE A 288 -14.25 -3.56 -27.36
N PHE A 289 -15.04 -4.21 -28.20
CA PHE A 289 -15.09 -3.89 -29.63
C PHE A 289 -15.90 -2.62 -29.89
N GLU A 290 -15.73 -2.05 -31.08
CA GLU A 290 -16.35 -0.78 -31.48
C GLU A 290 -17.86 -0.79 -31.32
N GLU A 291 -18.53 -1.88 -31.70
CA GLU A 291 -19.97 -2.03 -31.58
C GLU A 291 -20.47 -2.04 -30.12
N HIS A 292 -19.58 -2.27 -29.14
CA HIS A 292 -19.86 -2.29 -27.70
C HIS A 292 -19.24 -1.11 -26.94
N ALA A 293 -18.67 -0.13 -27.65
CA ALA A 293 -17.95 1.00 -27.03
C ALA A 293 -18.84 1.85 -26.10
N GLY A 294 -20.16 1.83 -26.31
CA GLY A 294 -21.16 2.52 -25.48
C GLY A 294 -21.12 2.12 -24.00
N ILE A 295 -20.65 0.90 -23.67
CA ILE A 295 -20.52 0.41 -22.30
C ILE A 295 -19.67 1.35 -21.43
N LEU A 296 -18.64 1.99 -22.00
CA LEU A 296 -17.78 2.93 -21.28
C LEU A 296 -18.53 4.16 -20.76
N ASN A 297 -19.65 4.53 -21.38
CA ASN A 297 -20.49 5.64 -20.93
C ASN A 297 -21.52 5.20 -19.86
N GLU A 298 -21.79 3.90 -19.77
CA GLU A 298 -22.77 3.33 -18.84
C GLU A 298 -22.15 2.91 -17.50
N ILE A 299 -20.85 2.62 -17.51
CA ILE A 299 -20.11 2.24 -16.31
C ILE A 299 -19.44 3.46 -15.68
N ASN A 300 -19.35 3.47 -14.35
CA ASN A 300 -18.58 4.48 -13.65
C ASN A 300 -17.08 4.13 -13.73
N LEU A 301 -16.46 4.54 -14.83
CA LEU A 301 -15.05 4.24 -15.11
C LEU A 301 -14.13 4.67 -13.98
N GLN A 302 -14.38 5.82 -13.39
CA GLN A 302 -13.51 6.34 -12.34
C GLN A 302 -13.53 5.43 -11.10
N ASP A 303 -14.69 4.91 -10.72
CA ASP A 303 -14.80 4.01 -9.56
C ASP A 303 -14.23 2.62 -9.87
N ILE A 304 -14.43 2.12 -11.08
CA ILE A 304 -13.90 0.82 -11.53
C ILE A 304 -12.37 0.82 -11.64
N LEU A 305 -11.77 1.94 -12.07
CA LEU A 305 -10.31 2.07 -12.17
C LEU A 305 -9.62 2.06 -10.81
N GLU A 306 -10.33 2.44 -9.74
CA GLU A 306 -9.73 2.70 -8.43
C GLU A 306 -10.08 1.65 -7.38
N ASN A 307 -10.84 0.61 -7.76
CA ASN A 307 -11.31 -0.48 -6.91
C ASN A 307 -11.14 -1.86 -7.57
N TYR A 308 -11.51 -2.92 -6.87
CA TYR A 308 -11.60 -4.26 -7.47
C TYR A 308 -12.95 -4.42 -8.18
N VAL A 309 -12.92 -5.12 -9.31
CA VAL A 309 -14.12 -5.45 -10.08
C VAL A 309 -14.22 -6.93 -10.35
N TYR A 310 -15.45 -7.36 -10.55
CA TYR A 310 -15.80 -8.65 -11.12
C TYR A 310 -16.06 -8.49 -12.61
N VAL A 311 -15.54 -9.40 -13.41
CA VAL A 311 -15.74 -9.45 -14.85
C VAL A 311 -16.17 -10.85 -15.24
N MET A 312 -17.39 -10.96 -15.77
CA MET A 312 -17.97 -12.22 -16.20
C MET A 312 -17.96 -12.36 -17.71
N GLY A 313 -17.60 -13.54 -18.18
CA GLY A 313 -17.79 -13.89 -19.58
C GLY A 313 -17.04 -15.14 -19.97
N LYS A 314 -17.14 -15.47 -21.25
CA LYS A 314 -16.41 -16.59 -21.83
C LYS A 314 -14.90 -16.29 -21.82
N LEU A 315 -14.14 -17.14 -21.15
CA LEU A 315 -12.68 -17.05 -21.13
C LEU A 315 -12.11 -17.42 -22.50
N GLU A 316 -11.33 -16.51 -23.07
CA GLU A 316 -10.62 -16.72 -24.31
C GLU A 316 -9.12 -16.52 -24.12
N LYS A 317 -8.33 -16.99 -25.10
CA LYS A 317 -6.89 -16.75 -25.17
C LYS A 317 -6.54 -16.21 -26.54
N ARG A 318 -5.90 -15.04 -26.57
CA ARG A 318 -5.39 -14.43 -27.80
C ARG A 318 -3.88 -14.27 -27.69
N LYS A 319 -3.15 -14.99 -28.55
CA LYS A 319 -1.70 -15.18 -28.38
C LYS A 319 -1.44 -15.77 -26.98
N ASP A 320 -0.67 -15.09 -26.14
CA ASP A 320 -0.31 -15.55 -24.79
C ASP A 320 -1.10 -14.84 -23.69
N ARG A 321 -2.25 -14.23 -24.01
CA ARG A 321 -3.06 -13.45 -23.05
C ARG A 321 -4.45 -14.01 -22.91
N TYR A 322 -4.86 -14.21 -21.65
CA TYR A 322 -6.25 -14.49 -21.32
C TYR A 322 -7.09 -13.23 -21.42
N GLN A 323 -8.31 -13.39 -21.92
CA GLN A 323 -9.22 -12.27 -22.12
C GLN A 323 -10.68 -12.66 -21.92
N ILE A 324 -11.52 -11.66 -21.62
CA ILE A 324 -12.98 -11.70 -21.78
C ILE A 324 -13.39 -10.57 -22.73
N ILE A 325 -14.31 -10.85 -23.64
CA ILE A 325 -14.95 -9.83 -24.47
C ILE A 325 -16.17 -9.28 -23.72
N LEU A 326 -16.16 -7.98 -23.46
CA LEU A 326 -17.27 -7.26 -22.84
C LEU A 326 -18.26 -6.82 -23.92
N ARG A 327 -19.51 -7.29 -23.80
CA ARG A 327 -20.63 -7.07 -24.74
C ARG A 327 -21.81 -6.36 -24.10
N ASP A 328 -21.90 -6.41 -22.77
CA ASP A 328 -22.96 -5.79 -21.99
C ASP A 328 -22.39 -5.23 -20.68
N LYS A 329 -22.94 -4.12 -20.19
CA LYS A 329 -22.48 -3.50 -18.94
C LYS A 329 -22.61 -4.41 -17.72
N ASN A 330 -23.56 -5.35 -17.71
CA ASN A 330 -23.80 -6.26 -16.58
C ASN A 330 -22.72 -7.34 -16.46
N GLN A 331 -21.82 -7.45 -17.43
CA GLN A 331 -20.65 -8.32 -17.35
C GLN A 331 -19.53 -7.75 -16.48
N ILE A 332 -19.61 -6.49 -16.05
CA ILE A 332 -18.64 -5.88 -15.14
C ILE A 332 -19.36 -5.19 -14.00
N TRP A 333 -18.97 -5.49 -12.76
CA TRP A 333 -19.54 -4.87 -11.57
C TRP A 333 -18.53 -4.80 -10.43
N MET A 334 -18.91 -4.07 -9.38
CA MET A 334 -18.18 -3.92 -8.13
C MET A 334 -19.13 -4.28 -6.99
N ASP A 335 -18.58 -4.64 -5.83
CA ASP A 335 -19.37 -4.70 -4.61
C ASP A 335 -20.04 -3.35 -4.35
N LYS A 336 -21.22 -3.37 -3.73
CA LYS A 336 -21.89 -2.14 -3.32
C LYS A 336 -21.33 -1.71 -1.97
N ASP A 337 -21.06 -0.42 -1.83
CA ASP A 337 -20.72 0.22 -0.55
C ASP A 337 -21.80 -0.01 0.52
#